data_AF-A0A7C4G658-F1
#
_entry.id   AF-A0A7C4G658-F1
#
_cell.length_a   1.000
_cell.length_b   1.000
_cell.length_c   1.000
_cell.angle_alpha   90.00
_cell.angle_beta   90.00
_cell.angle_gamma   90.00
#
_symmetry.space_group_name_H-M   'P 1'
#
loop_
_entity.id
_entity.type
_entity.pdbx_description
1 polymer ?
#
loop_
_entity_poly.entity_id
_entity_poly.type
_entity_poly.pdbx_seq_one_letter_code
_entity_poly.pdbx_strand_id
1 'polypeptide(L)'
;MVERVKTGIPGLDEILKGGIPRRNVVLLAGGPGTGKTIMGQQFLYYGLKTGEPGIYVALEEHPVQVRINMQQFDWDIKEYEEQGKFAIVDAFTA
;
A
#
# COMPACT_ATOMS: atom_id res chain seq x y z
N MET A 1 -18.00 -14.14 12.87
CA MET A 1 -16.77 -13.34 13.08
C MET A 1 -16.55 -12.48 11.85
N VAL A 2 -16.03 -11.26 12.01
CA VAL A 2 -15.73 -10.36 10.88
C VAL A 2 -14.39 -10.80 10.26
N GLU A 3 -14.37 -11.05 8.95
CA GLU A 3 -13.14 -11.32 8.19
C GLU A 3 -12.20 -10.11 8.28
N ARG A 4 -10.89 -10.34 8.46
CA ARG A 4 -9.88 -9.29 8.58
C ARG A 4 -8.78 -9.44 7.55
N VAL A 5 -8.26 -8.32 7.08
CA VAL A 5 -7.16 -8.19 6.14
C VAL A 5 -5.93 -7.72 6.89
N LYS A 6 -4.84 -8.48 6.81
CA LYS A 6 -3.57 -8.12 7.43
C LYS A 6 -2.95 -6.92 6.75
N THR A 7 -2.26 -6.10 7.53
CA THR A 7 -1.55 -4.91 7.04
C THR A 7 -0.15 -5.21 6.54
N GLY A 8 0.39 -6.39 6.86
CA GLY A 8 1.78 -6.73 6.57
C GLY A 8 2.77 -6.09 7.56
N ILE A 9 2.27 -5.46 8.63
CA ILE A 9 3.04 -4.86 9.71
C ILE A 9 2.70 -5.63 11.00
N PRO A 10 3.56 -6.56 11.46
CA PRO A 10 3.21 -7.49 12.54
C PRO A 10 2.70 -6.82 13.82
N GLY A 11 3.37 -5.76 14.29
CA GLY A 11 2.96 -5.05 15.51
C GLY A 11 1.62 -4.32 15.35
N LEU A 12 1.31 -3.81 14.16
CA LEU A 12 0.02 -3.17 13.90
C LEU A 12 -1.10 -4.21 13.79
N ASP A 13 -0.82 -5.34 13.13
CA ASP A 13 -1.77 -6.45 13.02
C ASP A 13 -2.15 -7.01 14.40
N GLU A 14 -1.20 -7.10 15.33
CA GLU A 14 -1.45 -7.47 16.72
C GLU A 14 -2.37 -6.47 17.42
N ILE A 15 -2.05 -5.17 17.36
CA ILE A 15 -2.87 -4.09 17.95
C ILE A 15 -4.30 -4.10 17.37
N LEU A 16 -4.44 -4.37 16.08
CA LEU A 16 -5.73 -4.44 15.38
C LEU A 16 -6.45 -5.79 15.54
N LYS A 17 -5.91 -6.72 16.34
CA LYS A 17 -6.47 -8.06 16.59
C LYS A 17 -6.64 -8.87 15.30
N GLY A 18 -5.59 -8.90 14.48
CA GLY A 18 -5.52 -9.64 13.22
C GLY A 18 -5.75 -8.79 11.97
N GLY A 19 -5.65 -7.47 12.07
CA GLY A 19 -5.72 -6.55 10.93
C GLY A 19 -7.04 -5.79 10.77
N ILE A 20 -7.21 -5.14 9.62
CA ILE A 20 -8.34 -4.27 9.30
C ILE A 20 -9.57 -5.12 8.98
N PRO A 21 -10.77 -4.83 9.50
CA PRO A 21 -11.96 -5.57 9.10
C PRO A 21 -12.23 -5.39 7.60
N ARG A 22 -12.53 -6.48 6.89
CA ARG A 22 -12.69 -6.46 5.43
C ARG A 22 -13.86 -5.56 5.01
N ARG A 23 -13.77 -5.00 3.79
CA ARG A 23 -14.75 -4.06 3.22
C ARG A 23 -14.93 -2.77 4.03
N ASN A 24 -13.82 -2.20 4.49
CA ASN A 24 -13.81 -0.90 5.17
C ASN A 24 -13.00 0.13 4.41
N VAL A 25 -13.32 1.39 4.66
CA VAL A 25 -12.50 2.55 4.28
C VAL A 25 -11.67 2.94 5.50
N VAL A 26 -10.36 3.10 5.32
CA VAL A 26 -9.43 3.44 6.40
C VAL A 26 -8.80 4.78 6.10
N LEU A 27 -8.88 5.70 7.06
CA LEU A 27 -8.14 6.95 7.03
C LEU A 27 -6.87 6.81 7.87
N LEU A 28 -5.72 7.06 7.27
CA LEU A 28 -4.45 7.15 7.96
C LEU A 28 -4.06 8.63 8.13
N ALA A 29 -4.04 9.11 9.37
CA ALA A 29 -3.77 10.51 9.68
C ALA A 29 -2.51 10.67 10.54
N GLY A 30 -1.77 11.75 10.33
CA GLY A 30 -0.51 12.04 11.02
C GLY A 30 0.28 13.16 10.33
N GLY A 31 1.18 13.82 11.07
CA GLY A 31 2.01 14.90 10.54
C GLY A 31 2.96 14.46 9.40
N PRO A 32 3.62 15.39 8.69
CA PRO A 32 4.64 15.07 7.71
C PRO A 32 5.74 14.16 8.30
N GLY A 33 6.28 13.24 7.50
CA GLY A 33 7.37 12.35 7.93
C GLY A 33 6.98 11.22 8.91
N THR A 34 5.72 11.12 9.35
CA THR A 34 5.26 10.05 10.27
C THR A 34 5.12 8.66 9.63
N GLY A 35 5.46 8.51 8.34
CA GLY A 35 5.44 7.20 7.66
C GLY A 35 4.11 6.79 7.03
N LYS A 36 3.18 7.72 6.81
CA LYS A 36 1.86 7.43 6.21
C LYS A 36 1.98 6.76 4.83
N THR A 37 2.78 7.35 3.95
CA THR A 37 3.02 6.83 2.60
C THR A 37 3.65 5.45 2.64
N ILE A 38 4.66 5.26 3.50
CA ILE A 38 5.35 3.98 3.71
C ILE A 38 4.36 2.91 4.20
N MET A 39 3.49 3.24 5.17
CA MET A 39 2.48 2.31 5.68
C MET A 39 1.47 1.91 4.60
N GLY A 40 0.99 2.88 3.81
CA GLY A 40 0.07 2.61 2.70
C GLY A 40 0.69 1.76 1.59
N GLN A 41 1.94 2.06 1.21
CA GLN A 41 2.70 1.28 0.23
C GLN A 41 3.02 -0.13 0.74
N GLN A 42 3.34 -0.29 2.02
CA GLN A 42 3.53 -1.61 2.61
C GLN A 42 2.25 -2.44 2.60
N PHE A 43 1.12 -1.84 2.97
CA PHE A 43 -0.18 -2.50 2.92
C PHE A 43 -0.49 -3.02 1.51
N LEU A 44 -0.31 -2.14 0.52
CA LEU A 44 -0.49 -2.44 -0.90
C LEU A 44 0.44 -3.57 -1.36
N TYR A 45 1.75 -3.46 -1.09
CA TYR A 45 2.74 -4.45 -1.50
C TYR A 45 2.52 -5.81 -0.83
N TYR A 46 2.13 -5.83 0.45
CA TYR A 46 1.74 -7.05 1.13
C TYR A 46 0.53 -7.73 0.48
N GLY A 47 -0.47 -6.94 0.06
CA GLY A 47 -1.60 -7.42 -0.74
C GLY A 47 -1.14 -8.08 -2.04
N LEU A 48 -0.28 -7.41 -2.81
CA LEU A 48 0.30 -7.95 -4.05
C LEU A 48 1.00 -9.29 -3.82
N LYS A 49 1.87 -9.38 -2.80
CA LYS A 49 2.60 -10.59 -2.43
C LYS A 49 1.68 -11.75 -2.02
N THR A 50 0.50 -11.44 -1.50
CA THR A 50 -0.51 -12.43 -1.08
C THR A 50 -1.54 -12.73 -2.16
N GLY A 51 -1.36 -12.20 -3.37
CA GLY A 51 -2.20 -12.48 -4.54
C GLY A 51 -3.39 -11.54 -4.72
N GLU A 52 -3.48 -10.47 -3.94
CA GLU A 52 -4.50 -9.43 -4.10
C GLU A 52 -4.01 -8.34 -5.07
N PRO A 53 -4.78 -7.98 -6.12
CA PRO A 53 -4.44 -6.85 -6.96
C PRO A 53 -4.65 -5.53 -6.23
N GLY A 54 -3.97 -4.47 -6.65
CA GLY A 54 -4.05 -3.16 -6.01
C GLY A 54 -3.79 -1.99 -6.95
N ILE A 55 -4.22 -0.80 -6.53
CA ILE A 55 -3.98 0.45 -7.23
C ILE A 55 -3.36 1.44 -6.26
N TYR A 56 -2.37 2.19 -6.71
CA TYR A 56 -1.83 3.35 -6.01
C TYR A 56 -2.22 4.62 -6.77
N VAL A 57 -2.94 5.53 -6.13
CA VAL A 57 -3.29 6.82 -6.73
C VAL A 57 -2.26 7.86 -6.26
N ALA A 58 -1.42 8.31 -7.18
CA ALA A 58 -0.35 9.25 -6.91
C ALA A 58 -0.87 10.68 -6.99
N LEU A 59 -0.98 11.35 -5.83
CA LEU A 59 -1.46 12.74 -5.72
C LEU A 59 -0.35 13.75 -5.40
N GLU A 60 0.67 13.32 -4.66
CA GLU A 60 1.72 14.22 -4.13
C GLU A 60 3.09 14.05 -4.82
N GLU A 61 3.30 12.93 -5.52
CA GLU A 61 4.57 12.59 -6.14
C GLU A 61 4.35 12.02 -7.55
N HIS A 62 5.30 12.26 -8.46
CA HIS A 62 5.28 11.66 -9.78
C HIS A 62 5.38 10.12 -9.70
N PRO A 63 4.67 9.34 -10.54
CA PRO A 63 4.72 7.88 -10.51
C PRO A 63 6.12 7.27 -10.55
N VAL A 64 7.07 7.89 -11.25
CA VAL A 64 8.48 7.46 -11.27
C VAL A 64 9.11 7.53 -9.87
N GLN A 65 8.85 8.61 -9.12
CA GLN A 65 9.37 8.76 -7.76
C GLN A 65 8.74 7.74 -6.81
N VAL A 66 7.44 7.46 -6.95
CA VAL A 66 6.75 6.42 -6.19
C VAL A 66 7.43 5.06 -6.37
N ARG A 67 7.75 4.67 -7.62
CA ARG A 67 8.46 3.41 -7.91
C ARG A 67 9.85 3.37 -7.27
N ILE A 68 10.61 4.46 -7.37
CA ILE A 68 11.94 4.56 -6.73
C ILE A 68 11.83 4.40 -5.22
N ASN A 69 10.87 5.09 -4.59
CA ASN A 69 10.64 5.02 -3.14
C ASN A 69 10.25 3.61 -2.69
N MET A 70 9.36 2.93 -3.42
CA MET A 70 9.00 1.53 -3.12
C MET A 70 10.20 0.58 -3.25
N GLN A 71 11.03 0.76 -4.29
CA GLN A 71 12.22 -0.07 -4.49
C GLN A 71 13.25 0.08 -3.35
N GLN A 72 13.34 1.24 -2.71
CA GLN A 72 14.23 1.45 -1.55
C GLN A 72 13.86 0.59 -0.32
N PHE A 73 12.61 0.10 -0.27
CA PHE A 73 12.13 -0.84 0.75
C PHE A 73 12.12 -2.30 0.25
N ASP A 74 12.79 -2.59 -0.86
CA ASP A 74 12.77 -3.89 -1.56
C ASP A 74 11.37 -4.32 -2.01
N TRP A 75 10.46 -3.37 -2.23
CA TRP A 75 9.12 -3.63 -2.75
C TRP A 75 9.11 -3.57 -4.28
N ASP A 76 9.63 -4.63 -4.91
CA ASP A 76 9.62 -4.76 -6.37
C ASP A 76 8.19 -5.00 -6.89
N ILE A 77 7.65 -3.99 -7.56
CA ILE A 77 6.29 -3.97 -8.11
C ILE A 77 6.23 -4.29 -9.60
N LYS A 78 7.38 -4.40 -10.28
CA LYS A 78 7.45 -4.46 -11.74
C LYS A 78 6.67 -5.65 -12.31
N GLU A 79 6.90 -6.83 -11.74
CA GLU A 79 6.20 -8.06 -12.17
C GLU A 79 4.68 -7.92 -12.02
N TYR A 80 4.21 -7.27 -10.95
CA TYR A 80 2.78 -7.05 -10.73
C TYR A 80 2.18 -6.05 -11.72
N GLU A 81 2.94 -5.03 -12.14
CA GLU A 81 2.52 -4.12 -13.22
C GLU A 81 2.40 -4.86 -14.55
N GLU A 82 3.40 -5.66 -14.91
CA GLU A 82 3.42 -6.43 -16.16
C GLU A 82 2.28 -7.45 -16.24
N GLN A 83 1.88 -8.03 -15.09
CA GLN A 83 0.74 -8.94 -14.98
C GLN A 83 -0.61 -8.24 -14.89
N GLY A 84 -0.66 -6.90 -14.86
CA GLY A 84 -1.89 -6.13 -14.68
C GLY A 84 -2.52 -6.31 -13.29
N LYS A 85 -1.75 -6.76 -12.29
CA LYS A 85 -2.17 -6.88 -10.89
C LYS A 85 -1.96 -5.60 -10.09
N PHE A 86 -1.05 -4.75 -10.55
CA PHE A 86 -0.78 -3.44 -9.96
C PHE A 86 -0.85 -2.35 -11.02
N ALA A 87 -1.35 -1.18 -10.63
CA ALA A 87 -1.31 0.02 -11.44
C ALA A 87 -1.12 1.27 -10.58
N ILE A 88 -0.36 2.24 -11.10
CA ILE A 88 -0.30 3.59 -10.56
C ILE A 88 -1.19 4.50 -11.41
N VAL A 89 -2.16 5.15 -10.76
CA VAL A 89 -2.94 6.22 -11.37
C VAL A 89 -2.22 7.53 -11.10
N ASP A 90 -1.77 8.20 -12.15
CA ASP A 90 -1.16 9.52 -12.06
C ASP A 90 -2.25 10.59 -11.94
N ALA A 91 -2.33 11.20 -10.76
CA ALA A 91 -3.16 12.37 -10.49
C ALA A 91 -2.29 13.55 -9.99
N PHE A 92 -0.97 13.46 -10.15
CA PHE A 92 0.00 14.50 -9.80
C PHE A 92 0.31 15.40 -11.00
N THR A 93 0.40 14.83 -12.21
CA THR A 93 0.72 15.57 -13.44
C THR A 93 -0.51 15.98 -14.27
N ALA A 94 -1.71 15.65 -13.81
CA ALA A 94 -2.97 15.83 -14.52
C ALA A 94 -3.40 17.29 -14.69
#